data_AF-A0A524M1N1-F1
#
_entry.id   AF-A0A524M1N1-F1
#
_cell.length_a   1.000
_cell.length_b   1.000
_cell.length_c   1.000
_cell.angle_alpha   90.00
_cell.angle_beta   90.00
_cell.angle_gamma   90.00
#
_symmetry.space_group_name_H-M   'P 1'
#
loop_
_entity.id
_entity.type
_entity.pdbx_description
1 polymer ?
#
loop_
_entity_poly.entity_id
_entity_poly.type
_entity_poly.pdbx_seq_one_letter_code
_entity_poly.pdbx_strand_id
1 'polypeptide(L)'
;MPQTTLEPIPKAPKQQSYDERVCSKCMGHRALCGIRPCPLLMRAKAMAKIDDAFTGRALVGASPPSVFVGDSGYPKVLAGPLVPPVRVDEAPLMERPDLWLNNTIDEILALRFSLVRTKEVDSC
;
A
#
# COMPACT_ATOMS: atom_id res chain seq x y z
N MET A 1 -23.91 -27.36 11.52
CA MET A 1 -22.46 -27.14 11.41
C MET A 1 -22.02 -26.35 12.63
N PRO A 2 -21.18 -26.88 13.53
CA PRO A 2 -20.76 -26.13 14.70
C PRO A 2 -19.83 -24.99 14.26
N GLN A 3 -20.15 -23.78 14.71
CA GLN A 3 -19.33 -22.60 14.52
C GLN A 3 -18.00 -22.83 15.27
N THR A 4 -16.89 -22.87 14.54
CA THR A 4 -15.56 -22.79 15.12
C THR A 4 -15.43 -21.44 15.81
N THR A 5 -15.51 -21.44 17.13
CA THR A 5 -15.18 -20.28 17.95
C THR A 5 -13.71 -19.96 17.71
N LEU A 6 -13.44 -18.94 16.91
CA LEU A 6 -12.08 -18.40 16.76
C LEU A 6 -11.66 -17.85 18.12
N GLU A 7 -10.59 -18.42 18.69
CA GLU A 7 -10.01 -17.88 19.90
C GLU A 7 -9.53 -16.44 19.64
N PRO A 8 -9.73 -15.52 20.61
CA PRO A 8 -9.33 -14.13 20.44
C PRO A 8 -7.81 -14.06 20.28
N ILE A 9 -7.37 -13.61 19.11
CA ILE A 9 -5.97 -13.34 18.80
C ILE A 9 -5.41 -12.46 19.93
N PRO A 10 -4.31 -12.86 20.60
CA PRO A 10 -3.71 -12.04 21.65
C PRO A 10 -3.40 -10.66 21.06
N LYS A 11 -3.87 -9.60 21.74
CA LYS A 11 -3.70 -8.22 21.27
C LYS A 11 -2.22 -7.99 20.99
N ALA A 12 -1.89 -7.87 19.71
CA ALA A 12 -0.52 -7.64 19.26
C ALA A 12 0.04 -6.42 20.01
N PRO A 13 1.35 -6.42 20.36
CA PRO A 13 1.98 -5.27 20.99
C PRO A 13 1.68 -4.04 20.13
N LYS A 14 1.16 -2.97 20.74
CA LYS A 14 0.82 -1.72 20.05
C LYS A 14 2.05 -1.29 19.25
N GLN A 15 1.99 -1.46 17.94
CA GLN A 15 3.04 -0.98 17.04
C GLN A 15 3.18 0.51 17.30
N GLN A 16 4.39 0.96 17.63
CA GLN A 16 4.66 2.37 17.93
C GLN A 16 4.18 3.19 16.72
N SER A 17 3.09 3.93 16.91
CA SER A 17 2.59 4.86 15.90
C SER A 17 3.74 5.82 15.61
N TYR A 18 4.08 5.97 14.33
CA TYR A 18 5.13 6.88 13.89
C TYR A 18 4.95 8.24 14.58
N ASP A 19 5.99 8.71 15.29
CA ASP A 19 5.97 10.08 15.78
C ASP A 19 6.28 10.99 14.58
N GLU A 20 5.25 11.69 14.09
CA GLU A 20 5.35 12.57 12.94
C GLU A 20 6.46 13.62 13.10
N ARG A 21 6.72 14.07 14.33
CA ARG A 21 7.82 15.00 14.65
C ARG A 21 9.19 14.39 14.42
N VAL A 22 9.32 13.07 14.56
CA VAL A 22 10.57 12.32 14.35
C VAL A 22 10.82 12.12 12.86
N CYS A 23 9.79 11.80 12.08
CA CYS A 23 9.89 11.60 10.63
C CYS A 23 10.32 12.88 9.90
N SER A 24 9.80 14.05 10.28
CA SER A 24 10.19 15.34 9.68
C SER A 24 11.67 15.68 9.93
N LYS A 25 12.21 15.31 11.11
CA LYS A 25 13.64 15.52 11.43
C LYS A 25 14.55 14.52 10.72
N CYS A 26 14.14 13.27 10.62
CA CYS A 26 14.95 12.21 10.03
C CYS A 26 14.92 12.23 8.50
N MET A 27 13.89 12.82 7.88
CA MET A 27 13.64 12.83 6.43
C MET A 27 13.86 11.45 5.78
N GLY A 28 13.58 10.39 6.54
CA GLY A 28 13.80 8.99 6.17
C GLY A 28 15.25 8.49 6.07
N HIS A 29 16.28 9.35 6.10
CA HIS A 29 17.68 8.91 5.94
C HIS A 29 18.36 8.44 7.24
N ARG A 30 17.88 8.90 8.41
CA ARG A 30 18.48 8.58 9.73
C ARG A 30 17.79 7.46 10.50
N ALA A 31 16.65 6.96 10.01
CA ALA A 31 15.85 5.90 10.64
C ALA A 31 15.59 6.09 12.16
N LEU A 32 15.35 7.33 12.60
CA LEU A 32 15.15 7.65 14.03
C LEU A 32 13.91 6.98 14.65
N CYS A 33 12.93 6.56 13.83
CA CYS A 33 11.77 5.79 14.26
C CYS A 33 12.04 4.28 14.37
N GLY A 34 13.26 3.81 14.08
CA GLY A 34 13.64 2.39 14.15
C GLY A 34 13.14 1.52 13.01
N ILE A 35 12.27 2.03 12.12
CA ILE A 35 11.70 1.27 11.00
C ILE A 35 12.66 1.32 9.81
N ARG A 36 13.13 0.15 9.36
CA ARG A 36 13.91 -0.01 8.13
C ARG A 36 13.30 -1.08 7.22
N PRO A 37 13.11 -0.79 5.92
CA PRO A 37 13.37 0.46 5.21
C PRO A 37 12.34 1.55 5.60
N CYS A 38 12.69 2.83 5.44
CA CYS A 38 11.75 3.91 5.79
C CYS A 38 10.51 3.89 4.86
N PRO A 39 9.29 3.67 5.38
CA PRO A 39 8.10 3.55 4.54
C PRO A 39 7.79 4.81 3.73
N LEU A 40 8.10 5.99 4.27
CA LEU A 40 7.93 7.28 3.60
C LEU A 40 8.80 7.39 2.34
N LEU A 41 10.07 7.02 2.44
CA LEU A 41 10.98 7.04 1.30
C LEU A 41 10.63 5.95 0.28
N MET A 42 10.25 4.75 0.75
CA MET A 42 9.81 3.68 -0.14
C MET A 42 8.59 4.10 -0.96
N ARG A 43 7.60 4.72 -0.31
CA ARG A 43 6.43 5.27 -0.98
C ARG A 43 6.79 6.37 -1.97
N ALA A 44 7.62 7.34 -1.57
CA ALA A 44 8.04 8.42 -2.47
C ALA A 44 8.78 7.89 -3.70
N LYS A 45 9.68 6.92 -3.53
CA LYS A 45 10.39 6.24 -4.63
C LYS A 45 9.43 5.50 -5.55
N ALA A 46 8.45 4.79 -4.99
CA ALA A 46 7.45 4.11 -5.78
C ALA A 46 6.59 5.10 -6.58
N MET A 47 6.13 6.18 -5.94
CA MET A 47 5.33 7.22 -6.61
C MET A 47 6.10 7.86 -7.78
N ALA A 48 7.37 8.19 -7.58
CA ALA A 48 8.21 8.74 -8.65
C ALA A 48 8.39 7.78 -9.85
N LYS A 49 8.30 6.46 -9.64
CA LYS A 49 8.36 5.47 -10.73
C LYS A 49 7.03 5.31 -11.46
N ILE A 50 5.92 5.63 -10.80
CA ILE A 50 4.57 5.50 -11.40
C ILE A 50 4.33 6.62 -12.42
N ASP A 51 4.96 7.79 -12.25
CA ASP A 51 4.81 8.93 -13.16
C ASP A 51 5.12 8.54 -14.62
N ASP A 52 6.12 7.67 -14.82
CA ASP A 52 6.49 7.14 -16.14
C ASP A 52 5.41 6.27 -16.80
N ALA A 53 4.47 5.73 -16.02
CA ALA A 53 3.39 4.87 -16.52
C ALA A 53 2.18 5.65 -17.03
N PHE A 54 2.10 6.95 -16.76
CA PHE A 54 1.00 7.79 -17.21
C PHE A 54 1.29 8.41 -18.57
N THR A 55 0.31 8.35 -19.48
CA THR A 55 0.29 9.15 -20.71
C THR A 55 -0.74 10.26 -20.55
N GLY A 56 -0.30 11.42 -20.05
CA GLY A 56 -1.19 12.53 -19.70
C GLY A 56 -2.10 12.19 -18.51
N ARG A 57 -3.41 12.03 -18.76
CA ARG A 57 -4.39 11.58 -17.75
C ARG A 57 -4.82 10.11 -17.92
N ALA A 58 -4.27 9.43 -18.91
CA ALA A 58 -4.57 8.02 -19.16
C ALA A 58 -3.53 7.13 -18.46
N LEU A 59 -4.04 6.08 -17.82
CA LEU A 59 -3.24 4.99 -17.27
C LEU A 59 -3.66 3.69 -17.95
N VAL A 60 -2.69 2.97 -18.49
CA VAL A 60 -2.91 1.61 -19.01
C VAL A 60 -2.21 0.65 -18.07
N GLY A 61 -2.95 -0.35 -17.60
CA GLY A 61 -2.45 -1.38 -16.70
C GLY A 61 -3.22 -2.67 -16.88
N ALA A 62 -2.75 -3.73 -16.23
CA ALA A 62 -3.49 -4.99 -16.18
C ALA A 62 -4.84 -4.82 -15.45
N SER A 63 -5.73 -5.80 -15.60
CA SER A 63 -6.97 -5.86 -14.82
C SER A 63 -6.65 -5.64 -13.33
N PRO A 64 -7.37 -4.74 -12.62
CA PRO A 64 -7.02 -4.38 -11.26
C PRO A 64 -6.94 -5.63 -10.37
N PRO A 65 -5.79 -5.95 -9.75
CA PRO A 65 -5.66 -7.12 -8.90
C PRO A 65 -6.40 -6.92 -7.56
N SER A 66 -6.74 -5.69 -7.18
CA SER A 66 -7.38 -5.39 -5.90
C SER A 66 -8.20 -4.10 -5.92
N VAL A 67 -9.01 -3.90 -4.87
CA VAL A 67 -9.83 -2.69 -4.63
C VAL A 67 -9.43 -2.11 -3.29
N PHE A 68 -9.18 -0.80 -3.26
CA PHE A 68 -9.00 -0.08 -2.01
C PHE A 68 -10.34 0.36 -1.45
N VAL A 69 -10.54 0.16 -0.15
CA VAL A 69 -11.67 0.71 0.62
C VAL A 69 -11.13 1.60 1.74
N GLY A 70 -11.59 2.85 1.79
CA GLY A 70 -11.23 3.81 2.85
C GLY A 70 -12.10 3.68 4.08
N ASP A 71 -11.68 4.33 5.16
CA ASP A 71 -12.40 4.41 6.44
C ASP A 71 -13.19 5.72 6.59
N SER A 72 -12.70 6.81 5.99
CA SER A 72 -13.34 8.12 6.02
C SER A 72 -14.72 8.11 5.36
N GLY A 73 -15.72 8.64 6.07
CA GLY A 73 -17.10 8.82 5.56
C GLY A 73 -18.07 7.69 5.87
N TYR A 74 -17.67 6.68 6.67
CA TYR A 74 -18.53 5.53 7.02
C TYR A 74 -19.96 5.97 7.44
N PRO A 75 -21.03 5.35 6.91
CA PRO A 75 -21.03 4.16 6.05
C PRO A 75 -20.75 4.42 4.55
N LYS A 76 -20.69 5.68 4.10
CA LYS A 76 -20.38 6.05 2.71
C LYS A 76 -18.88 6.29 2.53
N VAL A 77 -18.15 5.22 2.23
CA VAL A 77 -16.69 5.24 2.12
C VAL A 77 -16.21 5.43 0.68
N LEU A 78 -15.02 6.01 0.53
CA LEU A 78 -14.32 6.06 -0.76
C LEU A 78 -13.78 4.68 -1.12
N ALA A 79 -14.12 4.20 -2.31
CA ALA A 79 -13.57 2.97 -2.87
C ALA A 79 -13.01 3.25 -4.28
N GLY A 80 -11.98 2.50 -4.67
CA GLY A 80 -11.39 2.64 -6.01
C GLY A 80 -10.48 1.47 -6.36
N PRO A 81 -10.27 1.20 -7.66
CA PRO A 81 -9.37 0.15 -8.10
C PRO A 81 -7.92 0.46 -7.70
N LEU A 82 -7.16 -0.61 -7.47
CA LEU A 82 -5.70 -0.59 -7.39
C LEU A 82 -5.17 -1.13 -8.72
N VAL A 83 -4.76 -0.25 -9.62
CA VAL A 83 -4.33 -0.61 -10.98
C VAL A 83 -2.81 -0.80 -11.01
N PRO A 84 -2.30 -1.94 -11.49
CA PRO A 84 -0.88 -2.18 -11.59
C PRO A 84 -0.37 -1.57 -12.91
N PRO A 85 0.62 -0.66 -12.89
CA PRO A 85 1.19 -0.06 -14.09
C PRO A 85 2.21 -1.01 -14.75
N VAL A 86 1.91 -2.31 -14.80
CA VAL A 86 2.78 -3.37 -15.32
C VAL A 86 2.00 -4.32 -16.23
N ARG A 87 2.73 -5.25 -16.87
CA ARG A 87 2.14 -6.26 -17.76
C ARG A 87 1.20 -7.22 -17.01
N VAL A 88 0.26 -7.81 -17.74
CA VAL A 88 -0.79 -8.69 -17.19
C VAL A 88 -0.22 -9.90 -16.45
N ASP A 89 0.91 -10.44 -16.91
CA ASP A 89 1.50 -11.67 -16.34
C ASP A 89 2.12 -11.46 -14.95
N GLU A 90 2.54 -10.22 -14.65
CA GLU A 90 3.20 -9.87 -13.38
C GLU A 90 2.20 -9.37 -12.32
N ALA A 91 1.03 -8.89 -12.75
CA ALA A 91 -0.01 -8.33 -11.89
C ALA A 91 -0.49 -9.28 -10.77
N PRO A 92 -0.66 -10.61 -10.97
CA PRO A 92 -1.11 -11.51 -9.91
C PRO A 92 -0.16 -11.57 -8.71
N LEU A 93 1.16 -11.42 -8.91
CA LEU A 93 2.13 -11.45 -7.80
C LEU A 93 1.91 -10.28 -6.84
N MET A 94 1.34 -9.17 -7.30
CA MET A 94 1.14 -7.94 -6.52
C MET A 94 -0.01 -8.04 -5.51
N GLU A 95 -0.82 -9.09 -5.54
CA GLU A 95 -1.91 -9.37 -4.59
C GLU A 95 -1.94 -10.83 -4.09
N ARG A 96 -0.82 -11.54 -4.17
CA ARG A 96 -0.67 -12.93 -3.67
C ARG A 96 0.21 -12.96 -2.42
N PRO A 97 -0.32 -12.61 -1.24
CA PRO A 97 0.46 -12.57 0.00
C PRO A 97 1.05 -13.92 0.39
N ASP A 98 0.41 -15.01 -0.03
CA ASP A 98 0.90 -16.39 0.08
C ASP A 98 2.26 -16.60 -0.60
N LEU A 99 2.58 -15.84 -1.65
CA LEU A 99 3.86 -15.90 -2.35
C LEU A 99 4.91 -14.94 -1.78
N TRP A 100 4.53 -14.00 -0.90
CA TRP A 100 5.43 -12.98 -0.36
C TRP A 100 6.25 -13.45 0.84
N LEU A 101 5.98 -14.63 1.37
CA LEU A 101 6.68 -15.13 2.57
C LEU A 101 8.20 -15.23 2.39
N ASN A 102 8.65 -15.41 1.16
CA ASN A 102 10.07 -15.47 0.81
C ASN A 102 10.65 -14.12 0.35
N ASN A 103 9.81 -13.09 0.24
CA ASN A 103 10.22 -11.77 -0.22
C ASN A 103 10.70 -10.91 0.95
N THR A 104 11.61 -9.99 0.66
CA THR A 104 12.02 -8.99 1.64
C THR A 104 10.91 -7.95 1.85
N ILE A 105 10.90 -7.29 3.01
CA ILE A 105 9.95 -6.21 3.29
C ILE A 105 10.03 -5.12 2.22
N ASP A 106 11.22 -4.79 1.75
CA ASP A 106 11.49 -3.80 0.71
C ASP A 106 10.76 -4.17 -0.60
N GLU A 107 10.80 -5.44 -1.00
CA GLU A 107 10.12 -5.96 -2.18
C GLU A 107 8.61 -5.91 -2.02
N ILE A 108 8.08 -6.33 -0.87
CA ILE A 108 6.64 -6.29 -0.59
C ILE A 108 6.12 -4.84 -0.64
N LEU A 109 6.86 -3.91 -0.04
CA LEU A 109 6.53 -2.49 -0.09
C LEU A 109 6.59 -1.94 -1.51
N ALA A 110 7.56 -2.35 -2.32
CA ALA A 110 7.65 -1.95 -3.72
C ALA A 110 6.48 -2.48 -4.56
N LEU A 111 6.08 -3.75 -4.37
CA LEU A 111 4.90 -4.33 -5.02
C LEU A 111 3.63 -3.57 -4.64
N ARG A 112 3.44 -3.26 -3.35
CA ARG A 112 2.22 -2.60 -2.87
C ARG A 112 2.15 -1.12 -3.24
N PHE A 113 3.26 -0.40 -3.16
CA PHE A 113 3.28 1.03 -3.45
C PHE A 113 3.32 1.36 -4.94
N SER A 114 3.63 0.39 -5.81
CA SER A 114 3.54 0.58 -7.27
C SER A 114 2.11 0.51 -7.81
N LEU A 115 1.16 -0.02 -7.02
CA LEU A 115 -0.26 -0.02 -7.40
C LEU A 115 -0.82 1.41 -7.39
N VAL A 116 -1.38 1.81 -8.53
CA VAL A 116 -2.00 3.12 -8.72
C VAL A 116 -3.41 3.10 -8.17
N ARG A 117 -3.70 4.03 -7.28
CA ARG A 117 -5.01 4.19 -6.67
C ARG A 117 -5.67 5.45 -7.20
N THR A 118 -6.85 5.32 -7.80
CA THR A 118 -7.66 6.49 -8.13
C THR A 118 -8.32 7.03 -6.87
N LYS A 119 -8.28 8.36 -6.73
CA LYS A 119 -9.02 9.08 -5.71
C LYS A 119 -9.82 10.14 -6.43
N GLU A 120 -11.10 9.91 -6.62
CA GLU A 120 -12.00 11.02 -6.88
C GLU A 120 -12.14 11.80 -5.58
N VAL A 121 -11.70 13.06 -5.63
CA VAL A 121 -12.17 14.07 -4.69
C VAL A 121 -13.30 14.75 -5.43
N ASP A 122 -14.53 14.51 -5.00
CA ASP A 122 -15.62 15.39 -5.37
C ASP A 122 -15.32 16.75 -4.74
N SER A 123 -14.56 17.58 -5.45
CA SER A 123 -14.45 19.01 -5.15
C SER A 123 -15.70 19.66 -5.70
N CYS A 124 -16.66 19.91 -4.81
CA CYS A 124 -17.68 20.92 -5.02
C CYS A 124 -17.03 22.31 -5.15
#